data_AF-G5ZZT1-F1
#
_entry.id   AF-G5ZZT1-F1
#
_cell.length_a   1.000
_cell.length_b   1.000
_cell.length_c   1.000
_cell.angle_alpha   90.00
_cell.angle_beta   90.00
_cell.angle_gamma   90.00
#
_symmetry.space_group_name_H-M   'P 1'
#
loop_
_entity.id
_entity.type
_entity.pdbx_description
1 polymer ?
#
loop_
_entity_poly.entity_id
_entity_poly.type
_entity_poly.pdbx_seq_one_letter_code
_entity_poly.pdbx_strand_id
1 'polypeptide(L)'
;MSVAVFMSNFGFAAVIFLLLLGVILILNNFQKKTLNILSRLSATYNDIETLLVRITNSIDLMNTQISALEKQLGTIQDAQAQMQRELTRLADGTTAQGQVSKAIELARDGASASEIMLSTNLPKEEAEAIARFHSAQNS
;
A
#
# COMPACT_ATOMS: atom_id res chain seq x y z
N MET A 1 29.98 11.49 90.56
CA MET A 1 29.42 12.36 89.50
C MET A 1 28.26 13.15 90.09
N SER A 2 28.19 14.46 89.89
CA SER A 2 27.05 15.25 90.37
C SER A 2 25.83 15.04 89.46
N VAL A 3 24.63 15.11 90.02
CA VAL A 3 23.34 14.95 89.30
C VAL A 3 23.24 15.88 88.09
N ALA A 4 23.85 17.07 88.17
CA ALA A 4 23.87 18.05 87.08
C ALA A 4 24.63 17.55 85.83
N VAL A 5 25.75 16.83 85.99
CA VAL A 5 26.53 16.29 84.86
C VAL A 5 25.77 15.15 84.17
N PHE A 6 25.07 14.32 84.95
CA PHE A 6 24.23 13.24 84.41
C PHE A 6 23.06 13.79 83.57
N MET A 7 22.35 14.80 84.07
CA MET A 7 21.23 15.42 83.35
C MET A 7 21.66 16.14 82.07
N SER A 8 22.83 16.79 82.08
CA SER A 8 23.42 17.40 80.89
C SER A 8 23.73 16.36 79.81
N ASN A 9 24.43 15.28 80.17
CA ASN A 9 24.76 14.19 79.24
C ASN A 9 23.51 13.49 78.68
N PHE A 10 22.47 13.32 79.50
CA PHE A 10 21.19 12.77 79.05
C PHE A 10 20.49 13.68 78.03
N GLY A 11 20.51 14.99 78.24
CA GLY A 11 20.01 15.97 77.27
C GLY A 11 20.74 15.90 75.92
N PHE A 12 22.07 15.83 75.93
CA PHE A 12 22.85 15.65 74.70
C PHE A 12 22.55 14.32 73.99
N ALA A 13 22.40 13.23 74.74
CA ALA A 13 22.03 11.94 74.18
C ALA A 13 20.65 11.97 73.50
N ALA A 14 19.66 12.64 74.11
CA ALA A 14 18.32 12.80 73.52
C ALA A 14 18.34 13.61 72.22
N VAL A 15 19.15 14.67 72.14
CA VAL A 15 19.30 15.48 70.92
C VAL A 15 19.96 14.69 69.80
N ILE A 16 21.01 13.93 70.11
CA ILE A 16 21.68 13.05 69.13
C ILE A 16 20.72 11.97 68.63
N PHE A 17 19.91 11.40 69.53
CA PHE A 17 18.92 10.40 69.17
C PHE A 17 17.83 10.96 68.22
N LEU A 18 17.35 12.18 68.47
CA LEU A 18 16.41 12.86 67.58
C LEU A 18 17.02 13.18 66.21
N LEU A 19 18.29 13.59 66.17
CA LEU A 19 19.01 13.77 64.91
C LEU A 19 19.12 12.47 64.11
N LEU A 20 19.48 11.36 64.78
CA LEU A 20 19.54 10.04 64.15
C LEU A 20 18.17 9.60 63.60
N LEU A 21 17.09 9.80 64.37
CA LEU A 21 15.74 9.52 63.90
C LEU A 21 15.38 10.37 62.67
N GLY A 22 15.73 11.65 62.67
CA GLY A 22 15.53 12.53 61.52
C GLY A 22 16.24 12.04 60.27
N VAL A 23 17.51 11.64 60.40
CA VAL A 23 18.30 11.06 59.29
C VAL A 23 17.67 9.76 58.78
N ILE A 24 17.26 8.86 59.67
CA ILE A 24 16.60 7.60 59.31
C ILE A 24 15.31 7.85 58.52
N LEU A 25 14.48 8.81 58.95
CA LEU A 25 13.24 9.16 58.25
C LEU A 25 13.48 9.75 56.86
N ILE A 26 14.50 10.61 56.72
CA ILE A 26 14.89 11.19 55.42
C ILE A 26 15.38 10.10 54.48
N LEU A 27 16.27 9.20 54.94
CA LEU A 27 16.78 8.09 54.15
C LEU A 27 15.64 7.14 53.71
N ASN A 28 14.71 6.82 54.62
CA ASN A 28 13.56 5.97 54.30
C ASN A 28 12.65 6.60 53.24
N ASN A 29 12.37 7.90 53.36
CA ASN A 29 11.59 8.62 52.35
C ASN A 29 12.29 8.71 50.99
N PHE A 30 13.61 8.91 50.99
CA PHE A 30 14.39 8.96 49.76
C PHE A 30 14.42 7.59 49.07
N GLN A 31 14.66 6.50 49.81
CA GLN A 31 14.61 5.14 49.29
C GLN A 31 13.26 4.80 48.67
N LYS A 32 12.15 5.12 49.34
CA LYS A 32 10.79 4.89 48.79
C LYS A 32 10.55 5.64 47.48
N LYS A 33 10.98 6.90 47.40
CA LYS A 33 10.86 7.68 46.16
C LYS A 33 11.70 7.09 45.03
N THR A 34 12.95 6.72 45.31
CA THR A 34 13.85 6.11 44.33
C THR A 34 13.33 4.76 43.83
N LEU A 35 12.83 3.90 44.73
CA LEU A 35 12.24 2.60 44.36
C LEU A 35 11.00 2.77 43.48
N ASN A 36 10.13 3.74 43.78
CA ASN A 36 8.95 4.03 42.95
C ASN A 36 9.32 4.58 41.57
N ILE A 37 10.38 5.36 41.46
CA ILE A 37 10.87 5.85 40.16
C ILE A 37 11.46 4.69 39.36
N LEU A 38 12.25 3.84 40.00
CA LEU A 38 12.86 2.67 39.35
C LEU A 38 11.81 1.68 38.87
N SER A 39 10.76 1.42 39.67
CA SER A 39 9.67 0.53 39.28
C SER A 39 8.86 1.08 38.10
N ARG A 40 8.57 2.39 38.10
CA ARG A 40 7.91 3.06 36.98
C ARG A 40 8.76 3.00 35.72
N LEU A 41 10.05 3.28 35.85
CA LEU A 41 10.98 3.24 34.72
C LEU A 41 11.09 1.82 34.15
N SER A 42 11.19 0.81 35.01
CA SER A 42 11.21 -0.60 34.59
C SER A 42 9.91 -1.00 33.89
N ALA A 43 8.75 -0.55 34.37
CA ALA A 43 7.47 -0.79 33.70
C ALA A 43 7.43 -0.13 32.31
N THR A 44 7.85 1.14 32.22
CA THR A 44 7.94 1.86 30.95
C THR A 44 8.88 1.17 29.96
N TYR A 45 10.02 0.64 30.41
CA TYR A 45 10.93 -0.11 29.54
C TYR A 45 10.25 -1.37 28.96
N ASN A 46 9.53 -2.12 29.80
CA ASN A 46 8.83 -3.33 29.37
C ASN A 46 7.68 -3.01 28.38
N ASP A 47 6.96 -1.92 28.63
CA ASP A 47 5.92 -1.43 27.72
C ASP A 47 6.52 -1.02 26.37
N ILE A 48 7.66 -0.34 26.36
CA ILE A 48 8.39 0.04 25.14
C ILE A 48 8.84 -1.20 24.37
N GLU A 49 9.42 -2.20 25.05
CA GLU A 49 9.84 -3.46 24.41
C GLU A 49 8.65 -4.17 23.76
N THR A 50 7.53 -4.28 24.47
CA THR A 50 6.29 -4.87 23.95
C THR A 50 5.75 -4.10 22.74
N LEU A 51 5.80 -2.75 22.79
CA LEU A 51 5.39 -1.90 21.67
C LEU A 51 6.31 -2.07 20.46
N LEU A 52 7.63 -2.15 20.66
CA LEU A 52 8.59 -2.36 19.58
C LEU A 52 8.34 -3.69 18.88
N VAL A 53 8.17 -4.78 19.63
CA VAL A 53 7.85 -6.10 19.04
C VAL A 53 6.55 -6.04 18.23
N ARG A 54 5.51 -5.37 18.77
CA ARG A 54 4.24 -5.20 18.06
C ARG A 54 4.40 -4.38 16.77
N ILE A 55 5.17 -3.31 16.82
CA ILE A 55 5.41 -2.43 15.67
C ILE A 55 6.19 -3.20 14.60
N THR A 56 7.25 -3.93 14.96
CA THR A 56 8.02 -4.75 14.02
C THR A 56 7.13 -5.77 13.32
N ASN A 57 6.34 -6.54 14.08
CA ASN A 57 5.40 -7.50 13.49
C ASN A 57 4.36 -6.81 12.58
N SER A 58 3.90 -5.61 12.94
CA SER A 58 2.95 -4.86 12.12
C SER A 58 3.60 -4.35 10.82
N ILE A 59 4.86 -3.92 10.88
CA ILE A 59 5.62 -3.51 9.69
C ILE A 59 5.84 -4.70 8.75
N ASP A 60 6.18 -5.88 9.28
CA ASP A 60 6.33 -7.08 8.47
C ASP A 60 5.01 -7.47 7.78
N LEU A 61 3.90 -7.41 8.51
CA LEU A 61 2.57 -7.62 7.95
C LEU A 61 2.22 -6.57 6.88
N MET A 62 2.56 -5.30 7.09
CA MET A 62 2.36 -4.26 6.09
C MET A 62 3.19 -4.51 4.83
N ASN A 63 4.46 -4.91 4.97
CA ASN A 63 5.33 -5.22 3.84
C ASN A 63 4.77 -6.37 3.01
N THR A 64 4.28 -7.44 3.65
CA THR A 64 3.65 -8.56 2.92
C THR A 64 2.38 -8.13 2.16
N GLN A 65 1.55 -7.27 2.76
CA GLN A 65 0.36 -6.73 2.11
C GLN A 65 0.71 -5.80 0.95
N ILE A 66 1.73 -4.96 1.09
CA ILE A 66 2.22 -4.09 0.01
C ILE A 66 2.70 -4.93 -1.17
N SER A 67 3.54 -5.96 -0.94
CA SER A 67 3.98 -6.85 -2.01
C SER A 67 2.83 -7.61 -2.69
N ALA A 68 1.76 -7.94 -1.94
CA ALA A 68 0.57 -8.54 -2.52
C ALA A 68 -0.20 -7.55 -3.41
N LEU A 69 -0.35 -6.29 -2.96
CA LEU A 69 -0.96 -5.22 -3.74
C LEU A 69 -0.17 -4.90 -5.01
N GLU A 70 1.17 -4.86 -4.93
CA GLU A 70 2.04 -4.67 -6.10
C GLU A 70 1.82 -5.75 -7.17
N LYS A 71 1.71 -7.02 -6.75
CA LYS A 71 1.39 -8.13 -7.66
C LYS A 71 0.02 -7.99 -8.30
N GLN A 72 -0.99 -7.59 -7.52
CA GLN A 72 -2.34 -7.34 -8.05
C GLN A 72 -2.33 -6.18 -9.05
N LEU A 73 -1.62 -5.10 -8.77
CA LEU A 73 -1.45 -3.98 -9.70
C LEU A 73 -0.76 -4.40 -11.00
N GLY A 74 0.28 -5.23 -10.93
CA GLY A 74 0.92 -5.80 -12.11
C GLY A 74 -0.06 -6.62 -12.96
N THR A 75 -0.87 -7.47 -12.32
CA THR A 75 -1.90 -8.28 -13.00
C THR A 75 -2.96 -7.40 -13.68
N ILE A 76 -3.36 -6.30 -13.03
CA ILE A 76 -4.31 -5.33 -13.59
C ILE A 76 -3.71 -4.61 -14.80
N GLN A 77 -2.44 -4.20 -14.73
CA GLN A 77 -1.74 -3.59 -15.87
C GLN A 77 -1.64 -4.54 -17.05
N ASP A 78 -1.31 -5.81 -16.81
CA ASP A 78 -1.25 -6.84 -17.86
C ASP A 78 -2.63 -7.07 -18.49
N ALA A 79 -3.68 -7.17 -17.67
CA ALA A 79 -5.05 -7.29 -18.14
C ALA A 79 -5.49 -6.07 -18.96
N GLN A 80 -5.11 -4.86 -18.54
CA GLN A 80 -5.37 -3.63 -19.28
C GLN A 80 -4.66 -3.63 -20.65
N ALA A 81 -3.38 -4.04 -20.69
CA ALA A 81 -2.62 -4.13 -21.93
C ALA A 81 -3.18 -5.21 -22.87
N GLN A 82 -3.70 -6.31 -22.33
CA GLN A 82 -4.41 -7.31 -23.11
C GLN A 82 -5.73 -6.76 -23.68
N MET A 83 -6.56 -6.13 -22.86
CA MET A 83 -7.81 -5.52 -23.32
C MET A 83 -7.58 -4.46 -24.40
N GLN A 84 -6.54 -3.64 -24.28
CA GLN A 84 -6.22 -2.66 -25.33
C GLN A 84 -5.88 -3.35 -26.65
N ARG A 85 -5.08 -4.42 -26.64
CA ARG A 85 -4.76 -5.19 -27.84
C ARG A 85 -6.00 -5.84 -28.46
N GLU A 86 -6.87 -6.40 -27.63
CA GLU A 86 -8.13 -6.99 -28.09
C GLU A 86 -9.07 -5.94 -28.68
N LEU A 87 -9.17 -4.76 -28.06
CA LEU A 87 -9.94 -3.63 -28.59
C LEU A 87 -9.40 -3.13 -29.93
N THR A 88 -8.07 -2.99 -30.07
CA THR A 88 -7.46 -2.63 -31.37
C THR A 88 -7.79 -3.68 -32.43
N ARG A 89 -7.64 -4.98 -32.12
CA ARG A 89 -7.98 -6.05 -33.06
C ARG A 89 -9.46 -6.07 -33.42
N LEU A 90 -10.34 -5.79 -32.45
CA LEU A 90 -11.79 -5.70 -32.69
C LEU A 90 -12.13 -4.51 -33.57
N ALA A 91 -11.50 -3.35 -33.33
CA ALA A 91 -11.64 -2.16 -34.16
C ALA A 91 -11.17 -2.46 -35.59
N ASP A 92 -9.98 -3.02 -35.77
CA ASP A 92 -9.44 -3.38 -37.09
C ASP A 92 -10.34 -4.36 -37.83
N GLY A 93 -10.80 -5.43 -37.15
CA GLY A 93 -11.72 -6.41 -37.73
C GLY A 93 -13.08 -5.81 -38.12
N THR A 94 -13.64 -4.94 -37.29
CA THR A 94 -14.90 -4.24 -37.58
C THR A 94 -14.75 -3.29 -38.76
N THR A 95 -13.63 -2.58 -38.84
CA THR A 95 -13.34 -1.63 -39.94
C THR A 95 -13.18 -2.38 -41.26
N ALA A 96 -12.40 -3.46 -41.27
CA ALA A 96 -12.20 -4.31 -42.44
C ALA A 96 -13.52 -4.94 -42.92
N GLN A 97 -14.33 -5.47 -42.00
CA GLN A 97 -15.62 -6.07 -42.35
C GLN A 97 -16.62 -5.03 -42.90
N GLY A 98 -16.60 -3.80 -42.37
CA GLY A 98 -17.39 -2.69 -42.91
C GLY A 98 -16.94 -2.26 -44.31
N GLN A 99 -15.63 -2.17 -44.55
CA GLN A 99 -15.05 -1.84 -45.86
C GLN A 99 -15.41 -2.89 -46.92
N VAL A 100 -15.28 -4.18 -46.59
CA VAL A 100 -15.66 -5.28 -47.49
C VAL A 100 -17.16 -5.31 -47.75
N SER A 101 -17.99 -5.12 -46.71
CA SER A 101 -19.46 -5.10 -46.87
C SER A 101 -19.92 -3.97 -47.80
N LYS A 102 -19.34 -2.77 -47.64
CA LYS A 102 -19.61 -1.62 -48.52
C LYS A 102 -19.09 -1.83 -49.94
N ALA A 103 -17.96 -2.52 -50.11
CA ALA A 103 -17.43 -2.87 -51.42
C ALA A 103 -18.33 -3.86 -52.17
N ILE A 104 -18.91 -4.83 -51.46
CA ILE A 104 -19.88 -5.78 -52.02
C ILE A 104 -21.16 -5.06 -52.45
N GLU A 105 -21.66 -4.13 -51.65
CA GLU A 105 -22.85 -3.32 -52.00
C GLU A 105 -22.60 -2.48 -53.26
N LEU A 106 -21.47 -1.76 -53.33
CA LEU A 106 -21.06 -1.01 -54.51
C LEU A 106 -20.87 -1.89 -55.75
N ALA A 107 -20.26 -3.07 -55.60
CA ALA A 107 -20.12 -4.02 -56.70
C ALA A 107 -21.48 -4.50 -57.21
N ARG A 108 -22.42 -4.82 -56.31
CA ARG A 108 -23.79 -5.21 -56.68
C ARG A 108 -24.56 -4.11 -57.40
N ASP A 109 -24.28 -2.85 -57.07
CA ASP A 109 -24.83 -1.67 -57.75
C ASP A 109 -24.14 -1.37 -59.10
N GLY A 110 -23.14 -2.16 -59.49
CA GLY A 110 -22.44 -2.05 -60.76
C GLY A 110 -21.25 -1.09 -60.76
N ALA A 111 -20.78 -0.65 -59.58
CA ALA A 111 -19.62 0.23 -59.46
C ALA A 111 -18.34 -0.45 -59.99
N SER A 112 -17.49 0.33 -60.64
CA SER A 112 -16.21 -0.17 -61.17
C SER A 112 -15.20 -0.46 -60.07
N ALA A 113 -14.21 -1.33 -60.33
CA ALA A 113 -13.15 -1.64 -59.36
C ALA A 113 -12.42 -0.37 -58.86
N SER A 114 -12.25 0.64 -59.72
CA SER A 114 -11.65 1.93 -59.32
C SER A 114 -12.53 2.72 -58.34
N GLU A 115 -13.85 2.63 -58.47
CA GLU A 115 -14.82 3.34 -57.65
C GLU A 115 -15.00 2.68 -56.28
N ILE A 116 -14.92 1.35 -56.24
CA ILE A 116 -14.86 0.56 -55.01
C ILE A 116 -13.58 0.88 -54.24
N MET A 117 -12.41 0.93 -54.90
CA MET A 117 -11.14 1.29 -54.25
C MET A 117 -11.20 2.70 -53.62
N LEU A 118 -11.71 3.69 -54.35
CA LEU A 118 -11.83 5.07 -53.87
C LEU A 118 -12.79 5.19 -52.67
N SER A 119 -13.85 4.39 -52.63
CA SER A 119 -14.91 4.50 -51.63
C SER A 119 -14.69 3.65 -50.38
N THR A 120 -13.86 2.60 -50.47
CA THR A 120 -13.63 1.62 -49.38
C THR A 120 -12.17 1.53 -48.95
N ASN A 121 -11.26 2.14 -49.72
CA ASN A 121 -9.82 2.13 -49.51
C ASN A 121 -9.20 0.71 -49.49
N LEU A 122 -9.87 -0.25 -50.15
CA LEU A 122 -9.39 -1.61 -50.34
C LEU A 122 -8.27 -1.66 -51.41
N PRO A 123 -7.33 -2.61 -51.29
CA PRO A 123 -6.30 -2.82 -52.29
C PRO A 123 -6.89 -3.24 -53.65
N LYS A 124 -6.15 -2.92 -54.71
CA LYS A 124 -6.60 -3.12 -56.09
C LYS A 124 -7.00 -4.56 -56.40
N GLU A 125 -6.23 -5.54 -55.90
CA GLU A 125 -6.55 -6.95 -56.14
C GLU A 125 -7.88 -7.38 -55.49
N GLU A 126 -8.16 -6.91 -54.27
CA GLU A 126 -9.42 -7.23 -53.56
C GLU A 126 -10.62 -6.52 -54.19
N ALA A 127 -10.48 -5.24 -54.56
CA ALA A 127 -11.55 -4.49 -55.21
C ALA A 127 -11.89 -5.06 -56.60
N GLU A 128 -10.90 -5.50 -57.38
CA GLU A 128 -11.12 -6.17 -58.67
C GLU A 128 -11.80 -7.54 -58.50
N ALA A 129 -11.41 -8.31 -57.48
CA ALA A 129 -12.06 -9.59 -57.17
C ALA A 129 -13.53 -9.37 -56.78
N ILE A 130 -13.81 -8.45 -55.86
CA ILE A 130 -15.17 -8.15 -55.41
C ILE A 130 -16.02 -7.64 -56.58
N ALA A 131 -15.50 -6.72 -57.39
CA ALA A 131 -16.17 -6.26 -58.61
C ALA A 131 -16.48 -7.43 -59.55
N ARG A 132 -15.54 -8.33 -59.83
CA ARG A 132 -15.78 -9.45 -60.76
C ARG A 132 -16.75 -10.51 -60.24
N PHE A 133 -16.69 -10.84 -58.94
CA PHE A 133 -17.53 -11.89 -58.35
C PHE A 133 -18.92 -11.41 -57.95
N HIS A 134 -19.11 -10.12 -57.67
CA HIS A 134 -20.38 -9.58 -57.18
C HIS A 134 -21.07 -8.59 -58.13
N SER A 135 -20.46 -8.19 -59.26
CA SER A 135 -21.07 -7.26 -60.23
C SER A 135 -22.24 -7.82 -61.03
N ALA A 136 -22.40 -9.14 -61.12
CA ALA A 136 -23.47 -9.72 -61.92
C ALA A 136 -23.78 -11.17 -61.52
N GLN A 137 -24.73 -11.33 -60.60
CA GLN A 137 -25.69 -12.45 -60.63
C GLN A 137 -27.01 -12.03 -61.33
N ASN A 138 -26.98 -10.92 -62.08
CA ASN A 138 -28.11 -10.38 -62.85
C ASN A 138 -27.67 -10.15 -64.32
N SER A 139 -27.34 -11.24 -65.02
CA SER A 139 -27.37 -11.28 -66.49
C SER A 139 -28.48 -12.21 -66.92
#